data_AF-A0A843YEG3-F1
#
_entry.id   AF-A0A843YEG3-F1
#
_cell.length_a   1.000
_cell.length_b   1.000
_cell.length_c   1.000
_cell.angle_alpha   90.00
_cell.angle_beta   90.00
_cell.angle_gamma   90.00
#
_symmetry.space_group_name_H-M   'P 1'
#
loop_
_entity.id
_entity.type
_entity.pdbx_description
1 polymer ?
#
loop_
_entity_poly.entity_id
_entity_poly.type
_entity_poly.pdbx_seq_one_letter_code
_entity_poly.pdbx_strand_id
1 'polypeptide(L)'
;MSFLQNWPAFRSARPVPFVVRRRAVVIGCIAMVVTPFILPIVVGICLEALVFLGVSALEDQAEAFGVLMGFSLMGVIPAIILTIPLAMFAIKTGFAGWAVATASGGIVGYLLFRYVFDFDGIALLLGAGFGVAYAAIFWFAARLSTPLAFVQYDAGTEDQG
;
A
#
# COMPACT_ATOMS: atom_id res chain seq x y z
N MET A 1 24.86 6.79 -3.40
CA MET A 1 23.72 5.99 -3.91
C MET A 1 23.70 4.63 -3.20
N SER A 2 23.10 4.53 -2.00
CA SER A 2 23.06 3.27 -1.22
C SER A 2 21.66 2.82 -0.79
N PHE A 3 20.58 3.54 -1.16
CA PHE A 3 19.24 3.27 -0.64
C PHE A 3 18.59 1.98 -1.20
N LEU A 4 18.99 1.56 -2.41
CA LEU A 4 18.48 0.35 -3.07
C LEU A 4 19.24 -0.92 -2.67
N GLN A 5 20.40 -0.79 -2.02
CA GLN A 5 21.28 -1.93 -1.76
C GLN A 5 20.79 -2.80 -0.60
N ASN A 6 20.01 -2.21 0.31
CA ASN A 6 19.34 -2.90 1.42
C ASN A 6 17.87 -3.16 1.09
N TRP A 7 17.55 -3.45 -0.17
CA TRP A 7 16.18 -3.65 -0.62
C TRP A 7 15.89 -5.14 -0.85
N PRO A 8 14.82 -5.71 -0.26
CA PRO A 8 13.91 -5.12 0.71
C PRO A 8 14.41 -5.25 2.17
N ALA A 9 14.62 -4.13 2.88
CA ALA A 9 15.02 -4.21 4.30
C ALA A 9 13.87 -4.75 5.17
N PHE A 10 14.17 -5.78 5.96
CA PHE A 10 13.24 -6.44 6.90
C PHE A 10 13.16 -5.74 8.27
N ARG A 11 14.04 -4.76 8.56
CA ARG A 11 14.13 -4.06 9.86
C ARG A 11 14.39 -2.56 9.66
N SER A 12 13.79 -1.70 10.48
CA SER A 12 14.10 -0.25 10.51
C SER A 12 15.27 0.08 11.45
N ALA A 13 15.97 1.20 11.24
CA ALA A 13 16.80 1.79 12.29
C ALA A 13 15.97 2.04 13.56
N ARG A 14 16.58 1.81 14.71
CA ARG A 14 16.02 2.16 16.01
C ARG A 14 16.90 3.23 16.64
N PRO A 15 16.32 4.24 17.32
CA PRO A 15 14.90 4.63 17.36
C PRO A 15 14.51 5.62 16.24
N VAL A 16 13.36 5.40 15.57
CA VAL A 16 12.81 6.38 14.60
C VAL A 16 12.10 7.52 15.34
N PRO A 17 12.43 8.80 15.09
CA PRO A 17 11.75 9.95 15.71
C PRO A 17 10.25 10.00 15.40
N PHE A 18 9.43 10.43 16.38
CA PHE A 18 7.97 10.46 16.24
C PHE A 18 7.48 11.27 15.03
N VAL A 19 8.11 12.42 14.74
CA VAL A 19 7.77 13.27 13.61
C VAL A 19 7.95 12.54 12.28
N VAL A 20 9.02 11.74 12.15
CA VAL A 20 9.30 10.95 10.94
C VAL A 20 8.28 9.84 10.78
N ARG A 21 7.91 9.15 11.87
CA ARG A 21 6.84 8.13 11.86
C ARG A 21 5.50 8.72 11.42
N ARG A 22 5.13 9.89 11.96
CA ARG A 22 3.88 10.56 11.60
C ARG A 22 3.85 10.94 10.12
N ARG A 23 4.96 11.47 9.58
CA ARG A 23 5.06 11.79 8.14
C ARG A 23 4.89 10.55 7.26
N ALA A 24 5.58 9.46 7.60
CA ALA A 24 5.47 8.18 6.89
C ALA A 24 4.01 7.69 6.80
N VAL A 25 3.31 7.71 7.94
CA VAL A 25 1.91 7.27 8.04
C VAL A 25 0.98 8.19 7.27
N VAL A 26 1.12 9.51 7.43
CA VAL A 26 0.28 10.49 6.73
C VAL A 26 0.41 10.34 5.22
N ILE A 27 1.64 10.21 4.70
CA ILE A 27 1.88 10.08 3.27
C ILE A 27 1.40 8.73 2.75
N GLY A 28 1.60 7.66 3.51
CA GLY A 28 1.03 6.34 3.20
C GLY A 28 -0.50 6.39 3.08
N CYS A 29 -1.18 7.06 4.02
CA CYS A 29 -2.62 7.24 3.97
C CYS A 29 -3.07 8.09 2.78
N ILE A 30 -2.36 9.18 2.48
CA ILE A 30 -2.66 10.02 1.31
C ILE A 30 -2.55 9.18 0.03
N ALA A 31 -1.51 8.35 -0.10
CA ALA A 31 -1.37 7.47 -1.25
C ALA A 31 -2.54 6.48 -1.36
N MET A 32 -2.95 5.84 -0.26
CA MET A 32 -4.13 4.95 -0.26
C MET A 32 -5.42 5.65 -0.68
N VAL A 33 -5.59 6.93 -0.33
CA VAL A 33 -6.76 7.73 -0.75
C VAL A 33 -6.65 8.10 -2.21
N VAL A 34 -5.49 8.60 -2.65
CA VAL A 34 -5.30 9.18 -3.98
C VAL A 34 -5.24 8.11 -5.07
N THR A 35 -4.59 6.97 -4.81
CA THR A 35 -4.43 5.90 -5.79
C THR A 35 -5.75 5.42 -6.42
N PRO A 36 -6.84 5.13 -5.69
CA PRO A 36 -8.09 4.71 -6.31
C PRO A 36 -8.80 5.79 -7.12
N PHE A 37 -8.41 7.07 -7.01
CA PHE A 37 -8.90 8.13 -7.90
C PHE A 37 -8.01 8.32 -9.13
N ILE A 38 -6.69 8.21 -9.00
CA ILE A 38 -5.76 8.43 -10.11
C ILE A 38 -5.63 7.18 -11.00
N LEU A 39 -5.51 6.00 -10.38
CA LEU A 39 -5.29 4.74 -11.10
C LEU A 39 -6.37 4.46 -12.16
N PRO A 40 -7.69 4.64 -11.90
CA PRO A 40 -8.68 4.36 -12.93
C PRO A 40 -8.64 5.33 -14.09
N ILE A 41 -8.28 6.60 -13.85
CA ILE A 41 -8.10 7.59 -14.92
C ILE A 41 -6.92 7.18 -15.81
N VAL A 42 -5.79 6.82 -15.21
CA VAL A 42 -4.59 6.39 -15.96
C VAL A 42 -4.87 5.12 -16.76
N VAL A 43 -5.49 4.13 -16.14
CA VAL A 43 -5.83 2.87 -16.82
C VAL A 43 -6.87 3.10 -17.92
N GLY A 44 -7.87 3.96 -17.69
CA GLY A 44 -8.85 4.34 -18.71
C GLY A 44 -8.20 4.95 -19.95
N ILE A 45 -7.30 5.92 -19.75
CA ILE A 45 -6.54 6.54 -20.86
C ILE A 45 -5.68 5.49 -21.59
N CYS A 46 -5.01 4.61 -20.85
CA CYS A 46 -4.21 3.54 -21.46
C CYS A 46 -5.07 2.55 -22.26
N LEU A 47 -6.26 2.19 -21.76
CA LEU A 47 -7.18 1.29 -22.46
C LEU A 47 -7.73 1.94 -23.73
N GLU A 48 -8.15 3.21 -23.68
CA GLU A 48 -8.57 3.95 -24.88
C GLU A 48 -7.46 4.02 -25.93
N ALA A 49 -6.21 4.28 -25.51
CA ALA A 49 -5.06 4.27 -26.42
C ALA A 49 -4.83 2.88 -27.05
N LEU A 50 -5.03 1.79 -26.29
CA LEU A 50 -4.87 0.42 -26.80
C LEU A 50 -6.02 0.01 -27.74
N VAL A 51 -7.24 0.45 -27.47
CA VAL A 51 -8.39 0.26 -28.36
C VAL A 51 -8.16 1.01 -29.68
N PHE A 52 -7.67 2.25 -29.61
CA PHE A 52 -7.27 3.03 -30.80
C PHE A 52 -6.19 2.32 -31.64
N LEU A 53 -5.29 1.57 -30.99
CA LEU A 53 -4.26 0.75 -31.65
C LEU A 53 -4.79 -0.59 -32.19
N GLY A 54 -6.09 -0.85 -32.13
CA GLY A 54 -6.73 -2.03 -32.71
C GLY A 54 -6.72 -3.28 -31.82
N VAL A 55 -6.41 -3.14 -30.53
CA VAL A 55 -6.45 -4.26 -29.58
C VAL A 55 -7.88 -4.40 -29.03
N SER A 56 -8.77 -5.00 -29.83
CA SER A 56 -10.21 -5.14 -29.52
C SER A 56 -10.54 -6.11 -28.37
N ALA A 57 -9.58 -6.93 -27.93
CA ALA A 57 -9.77 -7.86 -26.81
C ALA A 57 -9.85 -7.19 -25.41
N LEU A 58 -9.83 -5.86 -25.35
CA LEU A 58 -9.73 -5.08 -24.12
C LEU A 58 -11.02 -4.36 -23.69
N GLU A 59 -12.07 -4.32 -24.52
CA GLU A 59 -13.32 -3.63 -24.17
C GLU A 59 -14.04 -4.29 -22.96
N ASP A 60 -14.18 -5.62 -22.97
CA ASP A 60 -14.78 -6.37 -21.84
C ASP A 60 -13.96 -6.24 -20.53
N GLN A 61 -12.64 -6.04 -20.66
CA GLN A 61 -11.74 -5.86 -19.51
C GLN A 61 -11.89 -4.46 -18.89
N ALA A 62 -12.27 -3.46 -19.68
CA ALA A 62 -12.48 -2.09 -19.21
C ALA A 62 -13.69 -1.98 -18.29
N GLU A 63 -14.80 -2.66 -18.63
CA GLU A 63 -16.01 -2.70 -17.81
C GLU A 63 -15.75 -3.42 -16.48
N ALA A 64 -15.12 -4.60 -16.54
CA ALA A 64 -14.72 -5.34 -15.34
C ALA A 64 -13.77 -4.53 -14.44
N PHE A 65 -12.84 -3.79 -15.02
CA PHE A 65 -11.95 -2.89 -14.29
C PHE A 65 -12.70 -1.74 -13.62
N GLY A 66 -13.66 -1.10 -14.30
CA GLY A 66 -14.49 -0.05 -13.72
C GLY A 66 -15.27 -0.52 -12.49
N VAL A 67 -15.88 -1.71 -12.58
CA VAL A 67 -16.57 -2.36 -11.45
C VAL A 67 -15.61 -2.65 -10.30
N LEU A 68 -14.44 -3.21 -10.60
CA LEU A 68 -13.41 -3.51 -9.60
C LEU A 68 -12.94 -2.24 -8.87
N MET A 69 -12.76 -1.13 -9.60
CA MET A 69 -12.37 0.16 -9.03
C MET A 69 -13.46 0.78 -8.14
N GLY A 70 -14.74 0.57 -8.46
CA GLY A 70 -15.85 0.94 -7.58
C GLY A 70 -15.79 0.25 -6.21
N PHE A 71 -15.54 -1.06 -6.20
CA PHE A 71 -15.35 -1.82 -4.95
C PHE A 71 -14.12 -1.37 -4.16
N SER A 72 -13.07 -0.95 -4.87
CA SER A 72 -11.84 -0.45 -4.24
C SER A 72 -12.12 0.76 -3.33
N LEU A 73 -12.97 1.71 -3.78
CA LEU A 73 -13.33 2.92 -3.03
C LEU A 73 -14.09 2.61 -1.74
N MET A 74 -14.95 1.59 -1.76
CA MET A 74 -15.69 1.15 -0.56
C MET A 74 -14.73 0.62 0.52
N GLY A 75 -13.64 -0.02 0.12
CA GLY A 75 -12.63 -0.58 1.02
C GLY A 75 -11.68 0.45 1.65
N VAL A 76 -11.51 1.63 1.06
CA VAL A 76 -10.47 2.61 1.44
C VAL A 76 -10.62 3.11 2.87
N ILE A 77 -11.82 3.58 3.24
CA ILE A 77 -12.06 4.19 4.56
C ILE A 77 -11.77 3.19 5.70
N PRO A 78 -12.39 1.99 5.73
CA PRO A 78 -12.11 1.04 6.79
C PRO A 78 -10.68 0.48 6.73
N ALA A 79 -10.06 0.38 5.54
CA ALA A 79 -8.64 0.04 5.43
C ALA A 79 -7.73 1.10 6.10
N ILE A 80 -8.00 2.40 5.91
CA ILE A 80 -7.22 3.49 6.54
C ILE A 80 -7.34 3.44 8.06
N ILE A 81 -8.56 3.27 8.58
CA ILE A 81 -8.81 3.22 10.03
C ILE A 81 -7.98 2.11 10.69
N LEU A 82 -7.91 0.94 10.07
CA LEU A 82 -7.19 -0.22 10.60
C LEU A 82 -5.68 -0.16 10.32
N THR A 83 -5.27 0.46 9.22
CA THR A 83 -3.85 0.53 8.81
C THR A 83 -3.04 1.54 9.62
N ILE A 84 -3.64 2.67 10.04
CA ILE A 84 -2.95 3.69 10.85
C ILE A 84 -2.32 3.13 12.15
N PRO A 85 -3.08 2.47 13.05
CA PRO A 85 -2.52 1.98 14.30
C PRO A 85 -1.50 0.86 14.05
N LEU A 86 -1.76 0.01 13.06
CA LEU A 86 -0.87 -1.09 12.68
C LEU A 86 0.46 -0.58 12.13
N ALA A 87 0.44 0.42 11.25
CA ALA A 87 1.64 1.06 10.70
C ALA A 87 2.44 1.78 11.78
N MET A 88 1.76 2.52 12.67
CA MET A 88 2.41 3.17 13.82
C MET A 88 3.13 2.15 14.70
N PHE A 89 2.48 1.02 14.99
CA PHE A 89 3.06 -0.06 15.78
C PHE A 89 4.22 -0.75 15.06
N ALA A 90 4.08 -1.06 13.77
CA ALA A 90 5.12 -1.71 12.97
C ALA A 90 6.38 -0.84 12.83
N ILE A 91 6.23 0.47 12.59
CA ILE A 91 7.35 1.40 12.53
C ILE A 91 7.97 1.60 13.92
N LYS A 92 7.17 1.62 14.99
CA LYS A 92 7.67 1.71 16.37
C LYS A 92 8.48 0.48 16.79
N THR A 93 8.02 -0.71 16.43
CA THR A 93 8.67 -1.99 16.76
C THR A 93 9.82 -2.34 15.81
N GLY A 94 9.98 -1.61 14.71
CA GLY A 94 10.97 -1.86 13.68
C GLY A 94 10.73 -3.15 12.89
N PHE A 95 9.51 -3.68 12.95
CA PHE A 95 9.00 -4.78 12.13
C PHE A 95 8.26 -4.25 10.88
N ALA A 96 8.74 -3.13 10.34
CA ALA A 96 8.21 -2.49 9.13
C ALA A 96 8.65 -3.21 7.84
N GLY A 97 8.60 -4.55 7.85
CA GLY A 97 8.93 -5.39 6.70
C GLY A 97 7.75 -5.47 5.73
N TRP A 98 8.04 -5.38 4.43
CA TRP A 98 7.03 -5.38 3.37
C TRP A 98 6.14 -6.62 3.38
N ALA A 99 6.67 -7.79 3.77
CA ALA A 99 5.91 -9.03 3.89
C ALA A 99 4.87 -9.00 5.04
N VAL A 100 5.22 -8.43 6.19
CA VAL A 100 4.29 -8.31 7.34
C VAL A 100 3.19 -7.31 7.00
N ALA A 101 3.57 -6.23 6.33
CA ALA A 101 2.67 -5.23 5.79
C ALA A 101 1.63 -5.80 4.82
N THR A 102 2.07 -6.54 3.80
CA THR A 102 1.16 -7.12 2.80
C THR A 102 0.29 -8.22 3.39
N ALA A 103 0.86 -9.10 4.23
CA ALA A 103 0.09 -10.15 4.90
C ALA A 103 -0.99 -9.58 5.81
N SER A 104 -0.66 -8.59 6.64
CA SER A 104 -1.63 -7.94 7.51
C SER A 104 -2.70 -7.15 6.72
N GLY A 105 -2.31 -6.48 5.63
CA GLY A 105 -3.24 -5.86 4.70
C GLY A 105 -4.24 -6.87 4.13
N GLY A 106 -3.76 -8.02 3.65
CA GLY A 106 -4.61 -9.09 3.12
C GLY A 106 -5.59 -9.67 4.15
N ILE A 107 -5.12 -9.91 5.37
CA ILE A 107 -5.98 -10.39 6.46
C ILE A 107 -7.06 -9.35 6.79
N VAL A 108 -6.67 -8.10 6.96
CA VAL A 108 -7.61 -7.00 7.26
C VAL A 108 -8.63 -6.84 6.14
N GLY A 109 -8.19 -6.85 4.88
CA GLY A 109 -9.07 -6.75 3.72
C GLY A 109 -10.04 -7.92 3.61
N TYR A 110 -9.59 -9.15 3.85
CA TYR A 110 -10.47 -10.33 3.90
C TYR A 110 -11.54 -10.19 4.98
N LEU A 111 -11.16 -9.87 6.22
CA LEU A 111 -12.10 -9.74 7.33
C LEU A 111 -13.16 -8.67 7.06
N LEU A 112 -12.73 -7.57 6.45
CA LEU A 112 -13.59 -6.45 6.11
C LEU A 112 -14.61 -6.83 5.03
N PHE A 113 -14.18 -7.47 3.95
CA PHE A 113 -15.11 -7.94 2.92
C PHE A 113 -16.02 -9.09 3.39
N ARG A 114 -15.51 -9.97 4.25
CA ARG A 114 -16.27 -11.10 4.78
C ARG A 114 -17.32 -10.70 5.82
N TYR A 115 -16.96 -9.83 6.76
CA TYR A 115 -17.79 -9.54 7.94
C TYR A 115 -18.44 -8.16 7.94
N VAL A 116 -17.89 -7.18 7.23
CA VAL A 116 -18.48 -5.82 7.14
C VAL A 116 -19.36 -5.70 5.90
N PHE A 117 -18.90 -6.21 4.76
CA PHE A 117 -19.64 -6.14 3.50
C PHE A 117 -20.41 -7.41 3.15
N ASP A 118 -20.29 -8.46 3.96
CA ASP A 118 -21.00 -9.74 3.80
C ASP A 118 -20.89 -10.36 2.40
N PHE A 119 -19.72 -10.20 1.76
CA PHE A 119 -19.47 -10.76 0.44
C PHE A 119 -19.03 -12.22 0.52
N ASP A 120 -20.01 -13.12 0.51
CA ASP A 120 -19.74 -14.55 0.50
C ASP A 120 -19.17 -15.04 -0.85
N GLY A 121 -18.12 -15.87 -0.81
CA GLY A 121 -17.47 -16.46 -1.99
C GLY A 121 -16.38 -15.59 -2.67
N ILE A 122 -16.50 -14.26 -2.67
CA ILE A 122 -15.52 -13.35 -3.31
C ILE A 122 -14.65 -12.56 -2.32
N ALA A 123 -14.95 -12.61 -1.01
CA ALA A 123 -14.19 -11.88 0.00
C ALA A 123 -12.70 -12.25 0.05
N LEU A 124 -12.33 -13.50 -0.26
CA LEU A 124 -10.92 -13.89 -0.31
C LEU A 124 -10.22 -13.22 -1.49
N LEU A 125 -10.81 -13.31 -2.70
CA LEU A 125 -10.19 -12.79 -3.92
C LEU A 125 -10.13 -11.25 -3.89
N LEU A 126 -11.26 -10.60 -3.66
CA LEU A 126 -11.35 -9.14 -3.67
C LEU A 126 -10.82 -8.55 -2.37
N GLY A 127 -11.27 -9.04 -1.21
CA GLY A 127 -10.88 -8.49 0.08
C GLY A 127 -9.39 -8.65 0.36
N ALA A 128 -8.83 -9.86 0.24
CA ALA A 128 -7.40 -10.04 0.46
C ALA A 128 -6.58 -9.39 -0.64
N GLY A 129 -7.03 -9.44 -1.90
CA GLY A 129 -6.37 -8.79 -3.04
C GLY A 129 -6.23 -7.28 -2.85
N PHE A 130 -7.35 -6.59 -2.56
CA PHE A 130 -7.33 -5.17 -2.26
C PHE A 130 -6.51 -4.87 -1.00
N GLY A 131 -6.68 -5.67 0.06
CA GLY A 131 -5.92 -5.51 1.30
C GLY A 131 -4.41 -5.53 1.08
N VAL A 132 -3.91 -6.50 0.31
CA VAL A 132 -2.49 -6.61 -0.06
C VAL A 132 -2.06 -5.41 -0.91
N ALA A 133 -2.83 -5.04 -1.93
CA ALA A 133 -2.50 -3.95 -2.84
C ALA A 133 -2.42 -2.60 -2.12
N TYR A 134 -3.42 -2.27 -1.30
CA TYR A 134 -3.45 -1.04 -0.52
C TYR A 134 -2.35 -0.97 0.52
N ALA A 135 -2.05 -2.08 1.21
CA ALA A 135 -0.91 -2.13 2.11
C ALA A 135 0.40 -1.91 1.35
N ALA A 136 0.59 -2.55 0.19
CA ALA A 136 1.77 -2.32 -0.64
C ALA A 136 1.93 -0.85 -1.03
N ILE A 137 0.84 -0.19 -1.47
CA ILE A 137 0.82 1.24 -1.82
C ILE A 137 1.19 2.11 -0.62
N PHE A 138 0.55 1.88 0.53
CA PHE A 138 0.80 2.60 1.77
C PHE A 138 2.29 2.57 2.13
N TRP A 139 2.86 1.36 2.17
CA TRP A 139 4.24 1.16 2.61
C TRP A 139 5.25 1.66 1.58
N PHE A 140 4.93 1.56 0.29
CA PHE A 140 5.74 2.12 -0.77
C PHE A 140 5.82 3.66 -0.65
N ALA A 141 4.67 4.33 -0.48
CA ALA A 141 4.62 5.78 -0.31
C ALA A 141 5.26 6.27 0.99
N ALA A 142 5.03 5.56 2.11
CA ALA A 142 5.67 5.84 3.39
C ALA A 142 7.20 5.78 3.30
N ARG A 143 7.73 4.81 2.55
CA ARG A 143 9.18 4.59 2.42
C ARG A 143 9.83 5.54 1.42
N LEU A 144 9.17 5.86 0.30
CA LEU A 144 9.65 6.88 -0.64
C LEU A 144 9.72 8.27 0.00
N SER A 145 8.75 8.61 0.85
CA SER A 145 8.72 9.92 1.50
C SER A 145 9.64 10.04 2.70
N THR A 146 9.85 8.95 3.43
CA THR A 146 10.68 8.94 4.65
C THR A 146 11.63 7.74 4.67
N PRO A 147 12.62 7.68 3.75
CA PRO A 147 13.52 6.53 3.67
C PRO A 147 14.31 6.31 4.97
N LEU A 148 14.60 7.39 5.71
CA LEU A 148 15.26 7.37 7.01
C LEU A 148 14.53 6.54 8.08
N ALA A 149 13.22 6.32 7.94
CA ALA A 149 12.47 5.43 8.83
C ALA A 149 12.73 3.94 8.55
N PHE A 150 13.48 3.60 7.49
CA PHE A 150 13.61 2.22 6.98
C PHE A 150 15.05 1.81 6.64
N VAL A 151 16.02 2.71 6.75
CA VAL A 151 17.45 2.39 6.60
C VAL A 151 18.00 1.99 7.96
N GLN A 152 18.75 0.89 8.06
CA GLN A 152 19.56 0.59 9.26
C GLN A 152 20.79 1.50 9.24
N TYR A 153 20.98 2.29 10.29
CA TYR A 153 22.27 2.88 10.58
C TYR A 153 23.09 1.81 11.31
N ASP A 154 24.19 1.37 10.70
CA ASP A 154 25.19 0.62 11.43
C ASP A 154 25.75 1.55 12.51
N ALA A 155 25.60 1.15 13.77
CA ALA A 155 26.21 1.80 14.92
C ALA A 155 27.74 1.65 14.78
N GLY A 156 28.37 2.53 13.99
CA GLY A 156 29.80 2.47 13.72
C GLY A 156 30.37 3.68 12.97
N THR A 157 29.54 4.63 12.51
CA THR A 157 30.02 5.83 11.79
C THR A 157 29.70 7.16 12.49
N GLU A 158 29.47 7.15 13.81
CA GLU A 158 29.33 8.40 14.59
C GLU A 158 30.67 8.93 15.14
N ASP A 159 31.81 8.31 14.83
CA ASP A 159 33.12 8.74 15.35
C ASP A 159 34.01 9.51 14.35
N GLN A 160 33.50 9.92 13.18
CA GLN A 160 34.30 10.77 12.27
C GLN A 160 33.44 11.80 11.52
N GLY A 161 33.39 13.03 12.05
CA GLY A 161 32.96 14.23 11.31
C GLY A 161 32.28 15.29 12.14
#